data_AF-A0A143PP24-F1
#
_entry.id   AF-A0A143PP24-F1
#
_cell.length_a   1.000
_cell.length_b   1.000
_cell.length_c   1.000
_cell.angle_alpha   90.00
_cell.angle_beta   90.00
_cell.angle_gamma   90.00
#
_symmetry.space_group_name_H-M   'P 1'
#
loop_
_entity.id
_entity.type
_entity.pdbx_description
1 polymer ?
#
loop_
_entity_poly.entity_id
_entity_poly.type
_entity_poly.pdbx_seq_one_letter_code
_entity_poly.pdbx_strand_id
1 'polypeptide(L)'
;MNPDARLRNALAPVDPPDGFAQRVRARVAREAAVMPAPARRRVPRWMAIAALVSAVLASPLAYREYESRREAIAARAQVLLALQIVSRELNSAHRKVVRPVVTTTLAPADAGDSGKVGRP
;
A
#
# COMPACT_ATOMS: atom_id res chain seq x y z
N MET A 1 -9.96 6.67 4.08
CA MET A 1 -9.61 5.60 5.04
C MET A 1 -8.77 4.56 4.30
N ASN A 2 -7.58 4.19 4.79
CA ASN A 2 -6.56 3.50 3.99
C ASN A 2 -6.64 1.96 4.16
N PRO A 3 -6.82 1.15 3.08
CA PRO A 3 -6.99 -0.31 3.17
C PRO A 3 -5.78 -1.05 3.76
N ASP A 4 -4.57 -0.55 3.53
CA ASP A 4 -3.34 -1.14 4.08
C ASP A 4 -3.32 -1.06 5.61
N ALA A 5 -3.86 0.01 6.18
CA ALA A 5 -3.96 0.18 7.63
C ALA A 5 -4.96 -0.82 8.25
N ARG A 6 -6.03 -1.17 7.53
CA ARG A 6 -7.01 -2.20 7.95
C ARG A 6 -6.38 -3.59 7.98
N LEU A 7 -5.60 -3.94 6.96
CA LEU A 7 -4.91 -5.22 6.88
C LEU A 7 -3.87 -5.38 7.99
N ARG A 8 -3.07 -4.34 8.25
CA ARG A 8 -2.08 -4.39 9.34
C ARG A 8 -2.73 -4.52 10.71
N ASN A 9 -3.84 -3.82 10.97
CA ASN A 9 -4.56 -3.98 12.23
C ASN A 9 -5.24 -5.35 12.35
N ALA A 10 -5.75 -5.92 11.25
CA ALA A 10 -6.36 -7.24 11.27
C ALA A 10 -5.33 -8.37 11.47
N LEU A 11 -4.08 -8.15 11.04
CA LEU A 11 -2.96 -9.09 11.20
C LEU A 11 -2.09 -8.78 12.42
N ALA A 12 -2.49 -7.83 13.27
CA ALA A 12 -1.75 -7.52 14.47
C ALA A 12 -1.69 -8.77 15.37
N PRO A 13 -0.52 -9.09 15.94
CA PRO A 13 -0.39 -10.20 16.89
C PRO A 13 -1.37 -10.01 18.04
N VAL A 14 -2.25 -10.99 18.24
CA VAL A 14 -3.16 -11.04 19.39
C VAL A 14 -2.52 -11.95 20.43
N ASP A 15 -2.32 -11.42 21.63
CA ASP A 15 -1.80 -12.22 22.73
C ASP A 15 -2.82 -13.30 23.10
N PRO A 16 -2.43 -14.59 23.05
CA PRO A 16 -3.35 -15.66 23.36
C PRO A 16 -3.63 -15.70 24.87
N PRO A 17 -4.86 -16.09 25.28
CA PRO A 17 -5.21 -16.20 26.69
C PRO A 17 -4.41 -17.30 27.39
N ASP A 18 -4.23 -17.18 28.70
CA ASP A 18 -3.47 -18.12 29.51
C ASP A 18 -3.90 -19.58 29.29
N GLY A 19 -2.91 -20.47 29.23
CA GLY A 19 -3.11 -21.89 28.97
C GLY A 19 -3.53 -22.25 27.53
N PHE A 20 -3.62 -21.30 26.60
CA PHE A 20 -3.94 -21.58 25.18
C PHE A 20 -2.99 -22.61 24.57
N ALA A 21 -1.67 -22.42 24.77
CA ALA A 21 -0.67 -23.35 24.28
C ALA A 21 -0.86 -24.77 24.83
N GLN A 22 -1.26 -24.89 26.10
CA GLN A 22 -1.51 -26.19 26.73
C GLN A 22 -2.76 -26.85 26.16
N ARG A 23 -3.83 -26.09 25.91
CA ARG A 23 -5.07 -26.60 25.27
C ARG A 23 -4.81 -27.06 23.83
N VAL A 24 -4.05 -26.30 23.05
CA VAL A 24 -3.68 -26.69 21.68
C VAL A 24 -2.83 -27.95 21.70
N ARG A 25 -1.81 -28.03 22.56
CA ARG A 25 -0.98 -29.24 22.70
C ARG A 25 -1.80 -30.45 23.12
N ALA A 26 -2.70 -30.31 24.09
CA ALA A 26 -3.59 -31.38 24.54
C ALA A 26 -4.53 -31.84 23.42
N ARG A 27 -5.03 -30.91 22.60
CA ARG A 27 -5.88 -31.23 21.44
C ARG A 27 -5.09 -31.97 20.36
N VAL A 28 -3.91 -31.49 19.99
CA VAL A 28 -3.04 -32.17 19.01
C VAL A 28 -2.64 -33.56 19.49
N ALA A 29 -2.34 -33.73 20.78
CA ALA A 29 -2.02 -35.04 21.35
C ALA A 29 -3.21 -36.01 21.30
N ARG A 30 -4.43 -35.52 21.54
CA ARG A 30 -5.66 -36.33 21.42
C ARG A 30 -5.95 -36.71 19.97
N GLU A 31 -5.82 -35.76 19.03
CA GLU A 31 -5.98 -36.04 17.60
C GLU A 31 -4.92 -37.06 17.12
N ALA A 32 -3.66 -36.92 17.56
CA ALA A 32 -2.59 -37.87 17.29
C ALA A 32 -2.83 -39.26 17.90
N ALA A 33 -3.56 -39.36 19.02
CA ALA A 33 -3.93 -40.63 19.64
C ALA A 33 -5.14 -41.30 18.98
N VAL A 34 -6.04 -40.52 18.37
CA VAL A 34 -7.21 -41.03 17.62
C VAL A 34 -6.84 -41.41 16.20
N MET A 35 -5.84 -40.77 15.59
CA MET A 35 -5.28 -41.24 14.35
C MET A 35 -4.54 -42.57 14.60
N PRO A 36 -4.84 -43.64 13.85
CA PRO A 36 -4.03 -44.85 13.94
C PRO A 36 -2.59 -44.43 13.62
N ALA A 37 -1.65 -44.80 14.51
CA ALA A 37 -0.22 -44.60 14.26
C ALA A 37 0.05 -44.99 12.81
N PRO A 38 0.72 -44.13 12.00
CA PRO A 38 0.88 -44.42 10.59
C PRO A 38 1.56 -45.78 10.51
N ALA A 39 0.78 -46.80 10.12
CA ALA A 39 1.33 -48.11 9.86
C ALA A 39 2.51 -47.81 8.96
N ARG A 40 3.71 -48.29 9.32
CA ARG A 40 4.92 -48.17 8.51
C ARG A 40 4.67 -48.98 7.23
N ARG A 41 3.79 -48.48 6.37
CA ARG A 41 3.63 -48.90 4.99
C ARG A 41 5.02 -48.66 4.45
N ARG A 42 5.69 -49.74 4.04
CA ARG A 42 6.95 -49.65 3.33
C ARG A 42 6.65 -48.87 2.07
N VAL A 43 6.81 -47.56 2.15
CA VAL A 43 6.63 -46.67 1.02
C VAL A 43 7.72 -47.10 0.04
N PRO A 44 7.36 -47.61 -1.15
CA PRO A 44 8.36 -48.07 -2.09
C PRO A 44 9.31 -46.90 -2.36
N ARG A 45 10.63 -47.15 -2.35
CA ARG A 45 11.66 -46.09 -2.47
C ARG A 45 11.40 -45.13 -3.64
N TRP A 46 10.76 -45.61 -4.69
CA TRP A 46 10.31 -44.84 -5.85
C TRP A 46 9.33 -43.69 -5.54
N MET A 47 8.44 -43.84 -4.54
CA MET A 47 7.55 -42.75 -4.13
C MET A 47 8.28 -41.64 -3.37
N ALA A 48 9.32 -41.97 -2.59
CA ALA A 48 10.16 -40.95 -1.94
C ALA A 48 10.93 -40.14 -2.99
N ILE A 49 11.42 -40.82 -4.05
CA ILE A 49 12.05 -40.15 -5.20
C ILE A 49 11.04 -39.24 -5.91
N ALA A 50 9.81 -39.72 -6.17
CA ALA A 50 8.77 -38.92 -6.81
C ALA A 50 8.36 -37.69 -5.99
N ALA A 51 8.28 -37.80 -4.66
CA ALA A 51 8.00 -36.68 -3.76
C ALA A 51 9.13 -35.64 -3.78
N LEU A 52 10.39 -36.08 -3.82
CA LEU A 52 11.54 -35.19 -3.88
C LEU A 52 11.62 -34.47 -5.24
N VAL A 53 11.40 -35.20 -6.34
CA VAL A 53 11.34 -34.64 -7.69
C VAL A 53 10.21 -33.62 -7.82
N SER A 54 9.01 -33.93 -7.34
CA SER A 54 7.88 -32.98 -7.36
C SER A 54 8.13 -31.73 -6.49
N ALA A 55 8.78 -31.87 -5.32
CA ALA A 55 9.16 -30.71 -4.50
C ALA A 55 10.21 -29.81 -5.19
N VAL A 56 11.19 -30.41 -5.87
CA VAL A 56 12.22 -29.67 -6.64
C VAL A 56 11.61 -28.98 -7.85
N LEU A 57 10.68 -29.63 -8.56
CA LEU A 57 9.95 -29.04 -9.70
C LEU A 57 8.93 -27.96 -9.27
N ALA A 58 8.36 -28.03 -8.07
CA ALA A 58 7.46 -27.01 -7.53
C ALA A 58 8.21 -25.75 -7.05
N SER A 59 9.49 -25.89 -6.68
CA SER A 59 10.34 -24.79 -6.19
C SER A 59 10.46 -23.58 -7.15
N PRO A 60 10.73 -23.74 -8.46
CA PRO A 60 10.86 -22.61 -9.38
C PRO A 60 9.58 -21.81 -9.60
N LEU A 61 8.40 -22.43 -9.45
CA LEU A 61 7.11 -21.73 -9.58
C LEU A 61 6.87 -20.75 -8.43
N ALA A 62 7.24 -21.13 -7.20
CA ALA A 62 7.15 -20.24 -6.05
C ALA A 62 8.18 -19.10 -6.10
N TYR A 63 9.34 -19.34 -6.73
CA TYR A 63 10.41 -18.34 -6.84
C TYR A 63 10.06 -17.21 -7.84
N ARG A 64 9.40 -17.56 -8.96
CA ARG A 64 8.94 -16.58 -9.97
C ARG A 64 7.91 -15.59 -9.43
N GLU A 65 7.05 -16.03 -8.52
CA GLU A 65 6.07 -15.17 -7.85
C GLU A 65 6.75 -14.12 -6.95
N TYR A 66 7.95 -14.41 -6.44
CA TYR A 66 8.70 -13.54 -5.55
C TYR A 66 9.51 -12.47 -6.30
N GLU A 67 10.09 -12.83 -7.46
CA GLU A 67 10.82 -11.88 -8.30
C GLU A 67 9.88 -10.87 -8.99
N SER A 68 8.73 -11.33 -9.48
CA SER A 68 7.75 -10.42 -10.12
C SER A 68 7.27 -9.32 -9.18
N ARG A 69 7.18 -9.61 -7.87
CA ARG A 69 6.84 -8.61 -6.85
C ARG A 69 7.92 -7.55 -6.66
N ARG A 70 9.20 -7.89 -6.81
CA ARG A 70 10.30 -6.92 -6.66
C ARG A 70 10.34 -5.95 -7.83
N GLU A 71 10.15 -6.45 -9.05
CA GLU A 71 10.09 -5.62 -10.25
C GLU A 71 8.87 -4.70 -10.24
N ALA A 72 7.72 -5.20 -9.79
CA ALA A 72 6.50 -4.39 -9.64
C ALA A 72 6.65 -3.23 -8.64
N ILE A 73 7.46 -3.42 -7.57
CA ILE A 73 7.73 -2.36 -6.58
C ILE A 73 8.62 -1.27 -7.19
N ALA A 74 9.66 -1.65 -7.93
CA ALA A 74 10.57 -0.71 -8.58
C ALA A 74 9.84 0.13 -9.66
N ALA A 75 9.03 -0.52 -10.50
CA ALA A 75 8.23 0.17 -11.51
C ALA A 75 7.22 1.15 -10.88
N ARG A 76 6.57 0.76 -9.77
CA ARG A 76 5.66 1.64 -9.02
C ARG A 76 6.34 2.90 -8.51
N ALA A 77 7.56 2.78 -7.98
CA ALA A 77 8.30 3.92 -7.45
C ALA A 77 8.56 4.98 -8.54
N GLN A 78 8.94 4.55 -9.74
CA GLN A 78 9.18 5.45 -10.87
C GLN A 78 7.89 6.13 -11.35
N VAL A 79 6.79 5.38 -11.47
CA VAL A 79 5.49 5.94 -11.87
C VAL A 79 5.00 6.98 -10.88
N LEU A 80 5.13 6.72 -9.57
CA LEU A 80 4.73 7.67 -8.53
C LEU A 80 5.56 8.95 -8.56
N LEU A 81 6.86 8.85 -8.83
CA LEU A 81 7.75 9.99 -8.96
C LEU A 81 7.36 10.85 -10.19
N ALA A 82 7.15 10.21 -11.34
CA ALA A 82 6.68 10.90 -12.55
C ALA A 82 5.33 11.62 -12.30
N LEU A 83 4.39 10.95 -11.62
CA LEU A 83 3.09 11.54 -11.29
C LEU A 83 3.23 12.75 -10.36
N GLN A 84 4.16 12.72 -9.38
CA GLN A 84 4.43 13.86 -8.50
C GLN A 84 4.99 15.06 -9.28
N ILE A 85 5.92 14.83 -10.21
CA ILE A 85 6.47 15.89 -11.06
C ILE A 85 5.35 16.52 -11.91
N VAL A 86 4.57 15.69 -12.60
CA VAL A 86 3.45 16.14 -13.44
C VAL A 86 2.42 16.91 -12.60
N SER A 87 2.08 16.40 -11.41
CA SER A 87 1.14 17.08 -10.52
C SER A 87 1.66 18.44 -10.06
N ARG A 88 2.98 18.56 -9.81
CA ARG A 88 3.61 19.83 -9.45
C ARG A 88 3.48 20.83 -10.59
N GLU A 89 3.70 20.38 -11.82
CA GLU A 89 3.70 21.26 -12.98
C GLU A 89 2.30 21.62 -13.47
N LEU A 90 1.34 20.71 -13.34
CA LEU A 90 -0.07 21.01 -13.51
C LEU A 90 -0.54 22.10 -12.53
N ASN A 91 -0.11 22.02 -11.27
CA ASN A 91 -0.44 23.02 -10.25
C ASN A 91 0.22 24.38 -10.55
N SER A 92 1.47 24.38 -11.04
CA SER A 92 2.14 25.59 -11.53
C SER A 92 1.38 26.25 -12.69
N ALA A 93 0.93 25.47 -13.67
CA ALA A 93 0.14 25.95 -14.80
C ALA A 93 -1.22 26.50 -14.34
N HIS A 94 -1.90 25.78 -13.44
CA HIS A 94 -3.21 26.19 -12.92
C HIS A 94 -3.13 27.54 -12.18
N ARG A 95 -2.06 27.78 -11.39
CA ARG A 95 -1.83 29.08 -10.74
C ARG A 95 -1.61 30.24 -11.72
N LYS A 96 -1.04 29.99 -12.90
CA LYS A 96 -0.84 31.02 -13.93
C LYS A 96 -2.17 31.42 -14.58
N VAL A 97 -3.06 30.45 -14.80
CA VAL A 97 -4.38 30.70 -15.40
C VAL A 97 -5.35 31.32 -14.39
N VAL A 98 -5.26 30.94 -13.12
CA VAL A 98 -6.17 31.43 -12.05
C VAL A 98 -5.77 32.80 -11.51
N ARG A 99 -4.67 33.43 -11.97
CA ARG A 99 -4.45 34.85 -11.66
C ARG A 99 -5.61 35.65 -12.27
N PRO A 100 -6.53 36.19 -11.45
CA PRO A 100 -7.58 37.03 -11.97
C PRO A 100 -6.92 38.29 -12.50
N VAL A 101 -7.35 38.66 -13.70
CA VAL A 101 -7.25 40.02 -14.24
C VAL A 101 -7.51 41.00 -13.09
N VAL A 102 -6.43 41.61 -12.60
CA VAL A 102 -6.53 42.86 -11.86
C VAL A 102 -6.93 43.87 -12.93
N THR A 103 -8.23 44.05 -13.09
CA THR A 103 -8.77 45.19 -13.81
C THR A 103 -8.29 46.42 -13.06
N THR A 104 -7.23 47.03 -13.60
CA THR A 104 -6.90 48.43 -13.38
C THR A 104 -8.12 49.21 -13.84
N THR A 105 -9.07 49.44 -12.94
CA THR A 105 -10.10 50.47 -13.12
C THR A 105 -9.37 51.80 -13.06
N LEU A 106 -8.93 52.27 -14.23
CA LEU A 106 -8.56 53.66 -14.46
C LEU A 106 -9.73 54.54 -14.00
N ALA A 107 -9.38 55.53 -13.20
CA ALA A 107 -10.23 56.61 -12.73
C ALA A 107 -11.03 57.27 -13.86
N PRO A 108 -12.25 57.78 -13.60
CA PRO A 108 -12.69 58.99 -14.26
C PRO A 108 -12.05 60.19 -13.56
N ALA A 109 -11.30 60.94 -14.34
CA ALA A 109 -11.08 62.36 -14.13
C ALA A 109 -12.42 63.11 -14.02
N ASP A 110 -12.35 64.34 -13.50
CA ASP A 110 -13.40 65.34 -13.34
C ASP A 110 -14.37 65.20 -12.15
N ALA A 111 -14.09 66.00 -11.12
CA ALA A 111 -15.08 66.94 -10.59
C ALA A 111 -14.40 68.06 -9.77
N GLY A 112 -14.46 69.29 -10.30
CA GLY A 112 -14.65 70.54 -9.55
C GLY A 112 -13.46 71.06 -8.77
N ASP A 113 -12.65 72.00 -9.27
CA ASP A 113 -13.02 73.39 -9.60
C ASP A 113 -13.41 74.23 -8.35
N SER A 114 -12.50 75.18 -8.10
CA SER A 114 -12.67 76.53 -7.56
C SER A 114 -13.52 76.84 -6.31
N GLY A 115 -12.91 77.61 -5.39
CA GLY A 115 -13.62 78.69 -4.69
C GLY A 115 -13.59 78.68 -3.17
N LYS A 116 -12.49 79.13 -2.56
CA LYS A 116 -12.46 79.84 -1.26
C LYS A 116 -11.22 80.74 -1.28
N VAL A 117 -11.24 81.96 -1.82
CA VAL A 117 -11.87 83.21 -1.31
C VAL A 117 -11.75 83.37 0.21
N GLY A 118 -10.63 83.97 0.63
CA GLY A 118 -10.60 85.31 1.24
C GLY A 118 -11.30 85.58 2.59
N ARG A 119 -10.44 85.80 3.60
CA ARG A 119 -10.49 86.82 4.68
C ARG A 119 -11.60 86.78 5.75
N PRO A 120 -11.46 87.55 6.85
CA PRO A 120 -10.29 88.32 7.33
C PRO A 120 -9.53 87.69 8.50
#